data_AF-A0AA37UHF2-F1
#
_entry.id   AF-A0AA37UHF2-F1
#
_cell.length_a   1.000
_cell.length_b   1.000
_cell.length_c   1.000
_cell.angle_alpha   90.00
_cell.angle_beta   90.00
_cell.angle_gamma   90.00
#
_symmetry.space_group_name_H-M   'P 1'
#
loop_
_entity.id
_entity.type
_entity.pdbx_description
1 polymer ?
#
loop_
_entity_poly.entity_id
_entity_poly.type
_entity_poly.pdbx_seq_one_letter_code
_entity_poly.pdbx_strand_id
1 'polypeptide(L)'
;MTTAEPGPDLGAGPLLAFFAHPDDETLQAGGLLALAAAAGRRVVLVTATRGERGEMIGRPDLEGTDAVAQVRAQERAAALAALGVTEHHWLDELVAADDRAAIGPQGRWIDSGMVWTAPGIAGPAPDAAPHAFARGDVEIPARALARLVRQVRPALVLTDEVGGSYGHPDHVRAHAVALRALALAAAPGAPAGGEDAVAPVHAVVAVAHDRQRAANDAVAVQVAQVQPIGADGALLLPPPAAGAALPSIVRPSADVDVELDVTSVTPACSPRCAATPRRCRARRSRCSTPVAGEETATHDLAPSQAAIGWYALSNGVAAPLLPVVGLTAVRGDVGALLTAVAGLQGAADGAPAVAASSAATPVSRDLFTRPTPGRVAAVIACLLLGVLVGVAATVVHRWRVGDVPLGMVLAVATVLVGALAARSWTRGPGLAGFAVGTIGVIQAMAFVVTGGDVLVPGDTLGTVWLLVSVLAIGVAAFLPERFVGARRG
;
A
#
# COMPACT_ATOMS: atom_id res chain seq x y z
N MET A 1 -4.26 -1.55 57.29
CA MET A 1 -5.31 -1.34 56.27
C MET A 1 -4.91 -0.11 55.47
N THR A 2 -4.19 -0.32 54.36
CA THR A 2 -3.86 0.71 53.40
C THR A 2 -5.09 0.93 52.53
N THR A 3 -5.78 2.04 52.75
CA THR A 3 -6.83 2.54 51.87
C THR A 3 -6.18 2.96 50.56
N ALA A 4 -6.19 2.08 49.56
CA ALA A 4 -5.94 2.48 48.19
C ALA A 4 -7.05 3.46 47.81
N GLU A 5 -6.67 4.71 47.52
CA GLU A 5 -7.59 5.65 46.90
C GLU A 5 -8.16 5.00 45.63
N PRO A 6 -9.49 5.11 45.38
CA PRO A 6 -10.05 4.65 44.13
C PRO A 6 -9.37 5.45 43.01
N GLY A 7 -8.69 4.75 42.10
CA GLY A 7 -8.13 5.36 40.90
C GLY A 7 -9.21 6.14 40.13
N PRO A 8 -8.83 7.10 39.27
CA PRO A 8 -9.80 7.88 38.51
C PRO A 8 -10.77 6.96 37.77
N ASP A 9 -12.06 7.32 37.70
CA ASP A 9 -13.04 6.65 36.84
C ASP A 9 -12.58 6.80 35.39
N LEU A 10 -11.99 5.75 34.84
CA LEU A 10 -11.38 5.79 33.51
C LEU A 10 -12.41 5.75 32.37
N GLY A 11 -13.69 5.53 32.70
CA GLY A 11 -14.90 5.80 31.90
C GLY A 11 -14.93 5.39 30.42
N ALA A 12 -16.13 5.45 29.82
CA ALA A 12 -16.32 5.40 28.36
C ALA A 12 -15.85 6.69 27.64
N GLY A 13 -14.87 7.41 28.20
CA GLY A 13 -14.42 8.73 27.75
C GLY A 13 -13.72 8.68 26.39
N PRO A 14 -13.55 9.81 25.67
CA PRO A 14 -13.09 9.80 24.28
C PRO A 14 -11.75 9.10 24.05
N LEU A 15 -11.55 8.57 22.83
CA LEU A 15 -10.26 8.09 22.32
C LEU A 15 -9.69 9.17 21.41
N LEU A 16 -8.48 9.65 21.69
CA LEU A 16 -7.73 10.54 20.80
C LEU A 16 -6.57 9.78 20.18
N ALA A 17 -6.46 9.79 18.86
CA ALA A 17 -5.33 9.22 18.14
C ALA A 17 -4.54 10.32 17.44
N PHE A 18 -3.21 10.27 17.50
CA PHE A 18 -2.32 11.23 16.86
C PHE A 18 -1.26 10.50 16.04
N PHE A 19 -1.23 10.77 14.73
CA PHE A 19 -0.30 10.15 13.79
C PHE A 19 0.32 11.17 12.83
N ALA A 20 1.42 10.77 12.19
CA ALA A 20 2.19 11.65 11.33
C ALA A 20 1.50 11.94 9.99
N HIS A 21 1.01 10.91 9.30
CA HIS A 21 0.52 11.01 7.93
C HIS A 21 -0.88 10.39 7.73
N PRO A 22 -1.54 10.74 6.62
CA PRO A 22 -2.81 10.12 6.24
C PRO A 22 -2.58 8.70 5.71
N ASP A 23 -2.97 7.69 6.49
CA ASP A 23 -2.88 6.22 6.30
C ASP A 23 -2.39 5.51 7.56
N ASP A 24 -1.51 6.16 8.34
CA ASP A 24 -0.96 5.65 9.60
C ASP A 24 -2.06 5.20 10.57
N GLU A 25 -3.15 5.97 10.67
CA GLU A 25 -4.26 5.65 11.56
C GLU A 25 -4.94 4.33 11.18
N THR A 26 -5.00 4.04 9.88
CA THR A 26 -5.65 2.86 9.33
C THR A 26 -4.72 1.66 9.43
N LEU A 27 -3.44 1.84 9.05
CA LEU A 27 -2.44 0.78 9.04
C LEU A 27 -2.11 0.27 10.44
N GLN A 28 -1.97 1.18 11.41
CA GLN A 28 -1.53 0.83 12.76
C GLN A 28 -2.70 0.53 13.69
N ALA A 29 -3.80 1.29 13.58
CA ALA A 29 -4.86 1.30 14.59
C ALA A 29 -6.28 1.19 14.02
N GLY A 30 -6.46 0.96 12.71
CA GLY A 30 -7.77 1.07 12.06
C GLY A 30 -8.84 0.18 12.70
N GLY A 31 -8.49 -1.05 13.08
CA GLY A 31 -9.39 -1.96 13.79
C GLY A 31 -9.82 -1.42 15.17
N LEU A 32 -8.90 -0.85 15.94
CA LEU A 32 -9.19 -0.23 17.24
C LEU A 32 -10.08 1.01 17.09
N LEU A 33 -9.79 1.87 16.11
CA LEU A 33 -10.60 3.06 15.84
C LEU A 33 -12.03 2.68 15.43
N ALA A 34 -12.18 1.64 14.61
CA ALA A 34 -13.49 1.13 14.19
C ALA A 34 -14.25 0.47 15.34
N LEU A 35 -13.57 -0.31 16.20
CA LEU A 35 -14.18 -0.85 17.43
C LEU A 35 -14.67 0.28 18.35
N ALA A 36 -13.85 1.31 18.57
CA ALA A 36 -14.22 2.46 19.39
C ALA A 36 -15.44 3.19 18.82
N ALA A 37 -15.46 3.46 17.51
CA ALA A 37 -16.60 4.08 16.86
C ALA A 37 -17.87 3.21 16.93
N ALA A 38 -17.76 1.91 16.69
CA ALA A 38 -18.88 0.96 16.77
C ALA A 38 -19.44 0.83 18.20
N ALA A 39 -18.59 0.97 19.22
CA ALA A 39 -18.98 1.03 20.62
C ALA A 39 -19.59 2.40 21.02
N GLY A 40 -19.79 3.34 20.09
CA GLY A 40 -20.35 4.66 20.35
C GLY A 40 -19.39 5.62 21.08
N ARG A 41 -18.11 5.26 21.21
CA ARG A 41 -17.09 6.10 21.83
C ARG A 41 -16.74 7.25 20.89
N ARG A 42 -16.62 8.48 21.41
CA ARG A 42 -16.10 9.61 20.63
C ARG A 42 -14.64 9.33 20.26
N VAL A 43 -14.34 9.28 18.96
CA VAL A 43 -13.00 9.10 18.41
C VAL A 43 -12.54 10.40 17.74
N VAL A 44 -11.40 10.93 18.16
CA VAL A 44 -10.79 12.15 17.62
C VAL A 44 -9.45 11.79 16.99
N LEU A 45 -9.31 11.96 15.68
CA LEU A 45 -8.03 11.79 15.00
C LEU A 45 -7.34 13.13 14.78
N VAL A 46 -6.04 13.19 15.06
CA VAL A 46 -5.16 14.28 14.67
C VAL A 46 -4.09 13.75 13.72
N THR A 47 -3.89 14.42 12.58
CA THR A 47 -2.82 14.09 11.62
C THR A 47 -1.84 15.25 11.52
N ALA A 48 -0.54 14.99 11.64
CA ALA A 48 0.49 16.04 11.67
C ALA A 48 0.72 16.72 10.33
N THR A 49 0.80 15.94 9.25
CA THR A 49 1.16 16.42 7.89
C THR A 49 0.22 15.84 6.84
N ARG A 50 0.18 16.42 5.62
CA ARG A 50 -0.66 15.90 4.53
C ARG A 50 0.04 14.81 3.73
N GLY A 51 1.25 14.43 4.11
CA GLY A 51 1.96 13.32 3.49
C GLY A 51 2.47 13.63 2.09
N GLU A 52 2.85 14.88 1.85
CA GLU A 52 3.14 15.46 0.54
C GLU A 52 4.35 14.83 -0.16
N ARG A 53 5.21 14.14 0.59
CA ARG A 53 6.42 13.47 0.07
C ARG A 53 6.22 11.98 -0.14
N GLY A 54 5.01 11.47 0.07
CA GLY A 54 4.66 10.07 -0.16
C GLY A 54 4.69 9.67 -1.65
N GLU A 55 5.14 8.45 -1.91
CA GLU A 55 5.13 7.85 -3.25
C GLU A 55 3.70 7.59 -3.74
N MET A 56 3.47 7.66 -5.07
CA MET A 56 2.14 7.59 -5.65
C MET A 56 1.85 6.35 -6.52
N ILE A 57 1.38 5.28 -5.87
CA ILE A 57 0.90 4.05 -6.51
C ILE A 57 -0.22 4.34 -7.52
N GLY A 58 0.02 3.98 -8.79
CA GLY A 58 -0.93 4.14 -9.90
C GLY A 58 -1.13 5.58 -10.37
N ARG A 59 -0.46 6.56 -9.75
CA ARG A 59 -0.46 7.99 -10.13
C ARG A 59 0.92 8.63 -9.95
N PRO A 60 1.98 8.04 -10.56
CA PRO A 60 3.34 8.56 -10.40
C PRO A 60 3.50 9.97 -11.00
N ASP A 61 2.55 10.41 -11.84
CA ASP A 61 2.48 11.78 -12.38
C ASP A 61 2.27 12.85 -11.30
N LEU A 62 1.79 12.47 -10.12
CA LEU A 62 1.53 13.40 -9.01
C LEU A 62 2.71 13.52 -8.04
N GLU A 63 3.67 12.59 -8.05
CA GLU A 63 4.78 12.58 -7.10
C GLU A 63 5.59 13.88 -7.17
N GLY A 64 5.88 14.46 -6.00
CA GLY A 64 6.60 15.73 -5.90
C GLY A 64 5.79 16.97 -6.27
N THR A 65 4.48 16.85 -6.48
CA THR A 65 3.57 17.99 -6.73
C THR A 65 2.67 18.26 -5.53
N ASP A 66 2.19 19.50 -5.40
CA ASP A 66 1.25 19.90 -4.35
C ASP A 66 -0.08 19.12 -4.36
N ALA A 67 -0.40 18.47 -5.48
CA ALA A 67 -1.61 17.67 -5.63
C ALA A 67 -1.64 16.43 -4.74
N VAL A 68 -0.47 15.91 -4.30
CA VAL A 68 -0.39 14.75 -3.39
C VAL A 68 -1.16 15.02 -2.10
N ALA A 69 -0.98 16.21 -1.51
CA ALA A 69 -1.64 16.62 -0.28
C ALA A 69 -3.17 16.54 -0.39
N GLN A 70 -3.73 17.01 -1.50
CA GLN A 70 -5.16 17.01 -1.75
C GLN A 70 -5.70 15.59 -1.92
N VAL A 71 -4.98 14.74 -2.66
CA VAL A 71 -5.37 13.34 -2.85
C VAL A 71 -5.35 12.59 -1.52
N ARG A 72 -4.28 12.70 -0.73
CA ARG A 72 -4.17 12.02 0.57
C ARG A 72 -5.20 12.51 1.58
N ALA A 73 -5.55 13.79 1.56
CA ALA A 73 -6.64 14.32 2.38
C ALA A 73 -7.99 13.68 2.04
N GLN A 74 -8.28 13.47 0.75
CA GLN A 74 -9.49 12.78 0.29
C GLN A 74 -9.46 11.28 0.63
N GLU A 75 -8.32 10.62 0.42
CA GLU A 75 -8.12 9.20 0.75
C GLU A 75 -8.36 8.95 2.24
N ARG A 76 -7.79 9.78 3.12
CA ARG A 76 -8.03 9.69 4.56
C ARG A 76 -9.48 9.99 4.92
N ALA A 77 -10.10 11.04 4.36
CA ALA A 77 -11.51 11.31 4.65
C ALA A 77 -12.40 10.09 4.31
N ALA A 78 -12.12 9.40 3.21
CA ALA A 78 -12.79 8.15 2.86
C ALA A 78 -12.45 7.00 3.84
N ALA A 79 -11.19 6.88 4.27
CA ALA A 79 -10.78 5.90 5.27
C ALA A 79 -11.51 6.11 6.61
N LEU A 80 -11.56 7.34 7.13
CA LEU A 80 -12.28 7.64 8.38
C LEU A 80 -13.77 7.34 8.27
N ALA A 81 -14.40 7.68 7.14
CA ALA A 81 -15.79 7.31 6.89
C ALA A 81 -16.01 5.78 6.85
N ALA A 82 -15.01 5.02 6.40
CA ALA A 82 -15.03 3.56 6.45
C ALA A 82 -14.90 3.03 7.90
N LEU A 83 -14.04 3.65 8.70
CA LEU A 83 -13.82 3.31 10.11
C LEU A 83 -14.92 3.84 11.05
N GLY A 84 -15.87 4.65 10.56
CA GLY A 84 -16.89 5.29 11.38
C GLY A 84 -16.39 6.47 12.23
N VAL A 85 -15.20 6.98 11.94
CA VAL A 85 -14.61 8.13 12.62
C VAL A 85 -15.05 9.42 11.94
N THR A 86 -15.69 10.31 12.68
CA THR A 86 -16.28 11.55 12.13
C THR A 86 -15.54 12.82 12.53
N GLU A 87 -14.63 12.75 13.51
CA GLU A 87 -13.88 13.90 14.00
C GLU A 87 -12.40 13.77 13.64
N HIS A 88 -11.91 14.76 12.91
CA HIS A 88 -10.53 14.84 12.44
C HIS A 88 -10.03 16.29 12.51
N HIS A 89 -8.77 16.47 12.91
CA HIS A 89 -8.08 17.76 12.88
C HIS A 89 -6.71 17.62 12.22
N TRP A 90 -6.33 18.59 11.39
CA TRP A 90 -4.92 18.76 11.07
C TRP A 90 -4.22 19.42 12.25
N LEU A 91 -3.02 18.96 12.60
CA LEU A 91 -2.29 19.51 13.75
C LEU A 91 -2.08 21.03 13.60
N ASP A 92 -1.82 21.49 12.37
CA ASP A 92 -1.53 22.90 12.07
C ASP A 92 -2.74 23.82 12.26
N GLU A 93 -3.95 23.29 12.16
CA GLU A 93 -5.20 24.00 12.45
C GLU A 93 -5.44 24.21 13.94
N LEU A 94 -4.77 23.44 14.80
CA LEU A 94 -4.84 23.56 16.27
C LEU A 94 -3.86 24.59 16.84
N VAL A 95 -2.97 25.13 15.99
CA VAL A 95 -1.96 26.12 16.38
C VAL A 95 -2.61 27.49 16.57
N ALA A 96 -2.19 28.20 17.62
CA ALA A 96 -2.70 29.54 17.89
C ALA A 96 -2.25 30.50 16.78
N ALA A 97 -3.06 31.52 16.49
CA ALA A 97 -2.78 32.47 15.41
C ALA A 97 -1.37 33.08 15.51
N ASP A 98 -0.93 33.43 16.72
CA ASP A 98 0.38 34.04 16.98
C ASP A 98 1.55 33.08 16.73
N ASP A 99 1.35 31.77 16.89
CA ASP A 99 2.37 30.73 16.68
C ASP A 99 2.39 30.27 15.20
N ARG A 100 1.43 30.69 14.37
CA ARG A 100 1.22 30.14 13.02
C ARG A 100 2.35 30.48 12.05
N ALA A 101 2.97 31.66 12.22
CA ALA A 101 4.15 32.05 11.44
C ALA A 101 5.38 31.18 11.74
N ALA A 102 5.44 30.55 12.91
CA ALA A 102 6.57 29.72 13.33
C ALA A 102 6.52 28.27 12.80
N ILE A 103 5.40 27.84 12.22
CA ILE A 103 5.21 26.47 11.72
C ILE A 103 5.33 26.36 10.19
N GLY A 104 5.95 27.34 9.54
CA GLY A 104 6.25 27.32 8.10
C GLY A 104 5.57 28.43 7.30
N PRO A 105 5.98 28.65 6.03
CA PRO A 105 5.57 29.80 5.21
C PRO A 105 4.06 29.87 4.91
N GLN A 106 3.35 28.73 4.99
CA GLN A 106 1.90 28.65 4.81
C GLN A 106 1.15 28.40 6.13
N GLY A 107 1.85 28.45 7.26
CA GLY A 107 1.28 28.06 8.56
C GLY A 107 0.91 26.58 8.61
N ARG A 108 1.76 25.71 8.03
CA ARG A 108 1.55 24.27 7.89
C ARG A 108 2.88 23.53 8.01
N TRP A 109 2.87 22.41 8.73
CA TRP A 109 3.98 21.47 8.70
C TRP A 109 3.92 20.64 7.42
N ILE A 110 5.09 20.40 6.84
CA ILE A 110 5.25 19.57 5.65
C ILE A 110 5.86 18.23 6.07
N ASP A 111 5.39 17.16 5.43
CA ASP A 111 6.02 15.84 5.45
C ASP A 111 7.54 15.96 5.25
N SER A 112 8.30 15.38 6.19
CA SER A 112 9.76 15.44 6.18
C SER A 112 10.38 14.57 5.12
N GLY A 113 9.66 13.56 4.67
CA GLY A 113 10.17 12.49 3.82
C GLY A 113 11.18 11.62 4.55
N MET A 114 11.58 10.55 3.88
CA MET A 114 12.51 9.56 4.41
C MET A 114 13.46 9.03 3.34
N VAL A 115 14.50 8.37 3.81
CA VAL A 115 15.33 7.46 3.01
C VAL A 115 15.49 6.14 3.75
N TRP A 116 15.59 5.03 3.02
CA TRP A 116 15.92 3.74 3.60
C TRP A 116 17.40 3.72 4.01
N THR A 117 17.67 3.56 5.31
CA THR A 117 19.03 3.50 5.85
C THR A 117 19.50 2.06 6.02
N ALA A 118 18.56 1.12 6.21
CA ALA A 118 18.76 -0.31 6.13
C ALA A 118 17.44 -0.98 5.65
N PRO A 119 17.44 -2.28 5.29
CA PRO A 119 16.22 -2.98 4.91
C PRO A 119 15.14 -2.88 6.00
N GLY A 120 14.02 -2.25 5.67
CA GLY A 120 12.90 -2.04 6.61
C GLY A 120 13.13 -0.95 7.67
N ILE A 121 14.24 -0.21 7.59
CA ILE A 121 14.57 0.88 8.53
C ILE A 121 14.71 2.19 7.74
N ALA A 122 13.79 3.10 7.98
CA ALA A 122 13.80 4.46 7.47
C ALA A 122 14.68 5.38 8.33
N GLY A 123 15.07 6.49 7.73
CA GLY A 123 15.76 7.58 8.39
C GLY A 123 15.48 8.91 7.69
N PRO A 124 16.01 10.03 8.22
CA PRO A 124 15.72 11.37 7.72
C PRO A 124 16.22 11.57 6.29
N ALA A 125 15.33 12.08 5.44
CA ALA A 125 15.73 12.50 4.11
C ALA A 125 16.72 13.69 4.19
N PRO A 126 17.86 13.64 3.45
CA PRO A 126 18.88 14.68 3.54
C PRO A 126 18.36 16.05 3.06
N ASP A 127 17.43 16.03 2.11
CA ASP A 127 16.78 17.19 1.50
C ASP A 127 15.52 17.67 2.23
N ALA A 128 15.22 17.15 3.43
CA ALA A 128 14.06 17.59 4.20
C ALA A 128 14.06 19.12 4.40
N ALA A 129 12.92 19.74 4.13
CA ALA A 129 12.78 21.20 4.20
C ALA A 129 13.10 21.74 5.61
N PRO A 130 13.58 22.98 5.75
CA PRO A 130 13.86 23.57 7.07
C PRO A 130 12.66 23.57 8.03
N HIS A 131 11.44 23.68 7.49
CA HIS A 131 10.17 23.69 8.25
C HIS A 131 9.43 22.35 8.16
N ALA A 132 10.12 21.28 7.75
CA ALA A 132 9.59 19.92 7.82
C ALA A 132 9.25 19.54 9.26
N PHE A 133 8.19 18.74 9.44
CA PHE A 133 7.65 18.42 10.76
C PHE A 133 8.72 17.84 11.71
N ALA A 134 9.54 16.88 11.24
CA ALA A 134 10.61 16.27 12.01
C ALA A 134 11.78 17.20 12.37
N ARG A 135 11.94 18.35 11.71
CA ARG A 135 13.01 19.33 11.99
C ARG A 135 12.59 20.48 12.91
N GLY A 136 11.28 20.67 13.12
CA GLY A 136 10.73 21.77 13.91
C GLY A 136 10.88 21.63 15.43
N ASP A 137 10.46 22.68 16.13
CA ASP A 137 10.32 22.67 17.60
C ASP A 137 9.17 21.73 18.03
N VAL A 138 9.39 20.93 19.09
CA VAL A 138 8.34 20.10 19.70
C VAL A 138 7.32 20.96 20.43
N GLU A 139 7.72 22.10 21.00
CA GLU A 139 6.88 22.83 21.95
C GLU A 139 5.62 23.43 21.32
N ILE A 140 5.72 24.01 20.11
CA ILE A 140 4.56 24.57 19.40
C ILE A 140 3.49 23.49 19.10
N PRO A 141 3.81 22.39 18.39
CA PRO A 141 2.84 21.33 18.13
C PRO A 141 2.35 20.68 19.43
N ALA A 142 3.21 20.51 20.44
CA ALA A 142 2.81 19.92 21.70
C ALA A 142 1.84 20.81 22.49
N ARG A 143 2.02 22.14 22.51
CA ARG A 143 1.06 23.08 23.12
C ARG A 143 -0.29 23.03 22.40
N ALA A 144 -0.29 22.96 21.07
CA ALA A 144 -1.50 22.84 20.27
C ALA A 144 -2.27 21.54 20.62
N LEU A 145 -1.57 20.41 20.61
CA LEU A 145 -2.16 19.12 20.98
C LEU A 145 -2.59 19.08 22.46
N ALA A 146 -1.84 19.68 23.37
CA ALA A 146 -2.20 19.75 24.79
C ALA A 146 -3.50 20.50 25.04
N ARG A 147 -3.76 21.60 24.30
CA ARG A 147 -5.05 22.30 24.35
C ARG A 147 -6.19 21.40 23.92
N LEU A 148 -6.02 20.66 22.83
CA LEU A 148 -7.02 19.70 22.35
C LEU A 148 -7.24 18.58 23.38
N VAL A 149 -6.18 18.03 23.97
CA VAL A 149 -6.29 17.01 25.04
C VAL A 149 -7.10 17.55 26.22
N ARG A 150 -6.87 18.79 26.66
CA ARG A 150 -7.68 19.40 27.74
C ARG A 150 -9.13 19.63 27.34
N GLN A 151 -9.39 20.03 26.09
CA GLN A 151 -10.73 20.24 25.57
C GLN A 151 -11.51 18.92 25.43
N VAL A 152 -10.86 17.89 24.91
CA VAL A 152 -11.47 16.58 24.65
C VAL A 152 -11.58 15.76 25.94
N ARG A 153 -10.65 15.95 26.88
CA ARG A 153 -10.47 15.12 28.09
C ARG A 153 -10.51 13.62 27.76
N PRO A 154 -9.67 13.13 26.83
CA PRO A 154 -9.71 11.74 26.40
C PRO A 154 -9.40 10.81 27.58
N ALA A 155 -9.96 9.61 27.58
CA ALA A 155 -9.56 8.55 28.51
C ALA A 155 -8.31 7.81 28.00
N LEU A 156 -8.16 7.71 26.67
CA LEU A 156 -7.03 7.08 26.00
C LEU A 156 -6.46 8.01 24.91
N VAL A 157 -5.14 8.19 24.92
CA VAL A 157 -4.38 8.82 23.83
C VAL A 157 -3.50 7.75 23.17
N LEU A 158 -3.60 7.62 21.85
CA LEU A 158 -2.87 6.67 21.02
C LEU A 158 -1.91 7.40 20.06
N THR A 159 -0.70 6.88 19.89
CA THR A 159 0.32 7.40 18.96
C THR A 159 1.31 6.29 18.54
N ASP A 160 2.19 6.59 17.59
CA ASP A 160 3.37 5.76 17.26
C ASP A 160 4.26 5.46 18.48
N GLU A 161 4.97 4.34 18.44
CA GLU A 161 6.03 4.05 19.41
C GLU A 161 7.30 4.90 19.18
N VAL A 162 8.22 4.91 20.16
CA VAL A 162 9.40 5.79 20.21
C VAL A 162 10.33 5.71 19.00
N GLY A 163 10.47 4.55 18.38
CA GLY A 163 11.24 4.29 17.16
C GLY A 163 10.51 4.67 15.87
N GLY A 164 9.27 5.17 15.95
CA GLY A 164 8.49 5.59 14.79
C GLY A 164 8.11 4.43 13.87
N SER A 165 7.80 3.27 14.46
CA SER A 165 7.39 2.03 13.81
C SER A 165 8.47 1.35 12.95
N TYR A 166 8.95 2.04 11.92
CA TYR A 166 10.02 1.57 11.03
C TYR A 166 11.13 2.61 10.88
N GLY A 167 11.22 3.60 11.78
CA GLY A 167 12.24 4.64 11.76
C GLY A 167 11.85 5.92 11.00
N HIS A 168 10.58 6.09 10.62
CA HIS A 168 10.17 7.30 9.89
C HIS A 168 10.37 8.55 10.79
N PRO A 169 11.08 9.60 10.33
CA PRO A 169 11.38 10.77 11.14
C PRO A 169 10.15 11.46 11.73
N ASP A 170 9.08 11.55 10.94
CA ASP A 170 7.83 12.18 11.41
C ASP A 170 7.09 11.35 12.45
N HIS A 171 7.22 10.02 12.44
CA HIS A 171 6.59 9.15 13.45
C HIS A 171 7.34 9.29 14.78
N VAL A 172 8.67 9.30 14.73
CA VAL A 172 9.52 9.61 15.89
C VAL A 172 9.17 10.99 16.46
N ARG A 173 8.96 12.00 15.59
CA ARG A 173 8.54 13.34 16.00
C ARG A 173 7.12 13.33 16.59
N ALA A 174 6.17 12.62 15.99
CA ALA A 174 4.80 12.52 16.48
C ALA A 174 4.77 11.93 17.90
N HIS A 175 5.53 10.85 18.15
CA HIS A 175 5.69 10.29 19.49
C HIS A 175 6.21 11.33 20.51
N ALA A 176 7.27 12.05 20.16
CA ALA A 176 7.84 13.09 21.03
C ALA A 176 6.85 14.24 21.31
N VAL A 177 6.11 14.67 20.29
CA VAL A 177 5.06 15.70 20.41
C VAL A 177 3.91 15.20 21.29
N ALA A 178 3.47 13.95 21.14
CA ALA A 178 2.42 13.36 21.96
C ALA A 178 2.81 13.35 23.44
N LEU A 179 4.00 12.83 23.76
CA LEU A 179 4.51 12.80 25.13
C LEU A 179 4.63 14.19 25.73
N ARG A 180 5.16 15.15 24.97
CA ARG A 180 5.28 16.53 25.44
C ARG A 180 3.92 17.18 25.65
N ALA A 181 2.96 16.94 24.75
CA ALA A 181 1.59 17.45 24.87
C ALA A 181 0.90 16.94 26.12
N LEU A 182 1.09 15.65 26.45
CA LEU A 182 0.55 15.04 27.67
C LEU A 182 1.20 15.56 28.95
N ALA A 183 2.51 15.81 28.92
CA ALA A 183 3.19 16.46 30.05
C ALA A 183 2.65 17.89 30.27
N LEU A 184 2.44 18.65 29.19
CA LEU A 184 1.84 19.98 29.25
C LEU A 184 0.40 19.90 29.74
N ALA A 185 -0.43 19.01 29.20
CA ALA A 185 -1.84 18.86 29.55
C ALA A 185 -2.04 18.56 31.05
N ALA A 186 -1.11 17.82 31.67
CA ALA A 186 -1.12 17.47 33.09
C ALA A 186 -0.51 18.54 34.02
N ALA A 187 0.14 19.59 33.49
CA ALA A 187 0.82 20.60 34.31
C ALA A 187 -0.18 21.53 35.05
N PRO A 188 -0.07 21.71 36.37
CA PRO A 188 -0.89 22.67 37.12
C PRO A 188 -0.60 24.12 36.68
N GLY A 189 -1.64 24.92 36.42
CA GLY A 189 -1.50 26.37 36.24
C GLY A 189 -1.27 26.88 34.80
N ALA A 190 -1.60 26.12 33.77
CA ALA A 190 -1.76 26.68 32.43
C ALA A 190 -2.92 27.71 32.41
N PRO A 191 -2.92 28.72 31.52
CA PRO A 191 -3.98 29.74 31.50
C PRO A 191 -5.35 29.07 31.34
N ALA A 192 -6.23 29.37 32.31
CA ALA A 192 -7.45 28.66 32.73
C ALA A 192 -7.22 27.52 33.75
N GLY A 193 -7.23 27.90 35.04
CA GLY A 193 -8.01 27.27 36.12
C GLY A 193 -7.60 25.89 36.65
N GLY A 194 -7.42 25.77 37.97
CA GLY A 194 -7.38 24.47 38.65
C GLY A 194 -8.68 23.68 38.46
N GLU A 195 -8.58 22.33 38.49
CA GLU A 195 -9.56 21.30 38.03
C GLU A 195 -9.40 20.83 36.56
N ASP A 196 -8.57 21.51 35.76
CA ASP A 196 -8.36 21.22 34.32
C ASP A 196 -7.18 20.30 33.96
N ALA A 197 -6.49 19.72 34.96
CA ALA A 197 -5.44 18.74 34.69
C ALA A 197 -6.08 17.43 34.17
N VAL A 198 -5.75 17.06 32.92
CA VAL A 198 -6.15 15.79 32.32
C VAL A 198 -4.95 14.87 32.28
N ALA A 199 -5.10 13.67 32.85
CA ALA A 199 -4.10 12.61 32.81
C ALA A 199 -4.69 11.39 32.10
N PRO A 200 -4.81 11.43 30.75
CA PRO A 200 -5.27 10.26 30.01
C PRO A 200 -4.28 9.11 30.13
N VAL A 201 -4.75 7.88 29.94
CA VAL A 201 -3.84 6.76 29.66
C VAL A 201 -3.19 7.01 28.30
N HIS A 202 -1.87 6.87 28.24
CA HIS A 202 -1.13 6.97 26.99
C HIS A 202 -0.67 5.60 26.55
N ALA A 203 -1.09 5.19 25.36
CA ALA A 203 -0.69 3.93 24.75
C ALA A 203 0.00 4.16 23.41
N VAL A 204 0.91 3.26 23.07
CA VAL A 204 1.48 3.14 21.73
C VAL A 204 1.03 1.85 21.09
N VAL A 205 0.91 1.87 19.77
CA VAL A 205 0.63 0.65 19.01
C VAL A 205 1.85 -0.27 19.11
N ALA A 206 1.61 -1.55 19.34
CA ALA A 206 2.62 -2.59 19.41
C ALA A 206 2.12 -3.88 18.76
N VAL A 207 3.04 -4.73 18.30
CA VAL A 207 2.74 -6.05 17.73
C VAL A 207 3.61 -7.09 18.39
N ALA A 208 3.04 -8.23 18.81
CA ALA A 208 3.83 -9.30 19.41
C ALA A 208 4.72 -10.01 18.37
N HIS A 209 5.94 -10.37 18.77
CA HIS A 209 6.95 -11.01 17.92
C HIS A 209 6.44 -12.30 17.25
N ASP A 210 5.87 -13.20 18.04
CA ASP A 210 5.29 -14.46 17.57
C ASP A 210 4.12 -14.21 16.61
N ARG A 211 3.24 -13.25 16.92
CA ARG A 211 2.13 -12.83 16.05
C ARG A 211 2.63 -12.36 14.69
N GLN A 212 3.57 -11.43 14.65
CA GLN A 212 4.10 -10.90 13.40
C GLN A 212 4.77 -11.99 12.57
N ARG A 213 5.54 -12.88 13.20
CA ARG A 213 6.23 -13.97 12.48
C ARG A 213 5.24 -14.97 11.90
N ALA A 214 4.27 -15.41 12.69
CA ALA A 214 3.22 -16.31 12.20
C ALA A 214 2.43 -15.67 11.03
N ALA A 215 2.16 -14.37 11.10
CA ALA A 215 1.46 -13.63 10.05
C ALA A 215 2.31 -13.51 8.77
N ASN A 216 3.60 -13.21 8.91
CA ASN A 216 4.54 -13.19 7.79
C ASN A 216 4.62 -14.54 7.09
N ASP A 217 4.74 -15.64 7.84
CA ASP A 217 4.81 -16.99 7.29
C ASP A 217 3.54 -17.36 6.52
N ALA A 218 2.37 -17.06 7.10
CA ALA A 218 1.08 -17.29 6.45
C ALA A 218 0.95 -16.50 5.13
N VAL A 219 1.31 -15.22 5.13
CA VAL A 219 1.24 -14.37 3.93
C VAL A 219 2.30 -14.75 2.91
N ALA A 220 3.50 -15.16 3.32
CA ALA A 220 4.55 -15.62 2.41
C ALA A 220 4.09 -16.83 1.58
N VAL A 221 3.43 -17.81 2.21
CA VAL A 221 2.84 -18.96 1.50
C VAL A 221 1.80 -18.49 0.49
N GLN A 222 0.91 -17.59 0.88
CA GLN A 222 -0.13 -17.07 -0.02
C GLN A 222 0.47 -16.32 -1.21
N VAL A 223 1.42 -15.41 -0.98
CA VAL A 223 2.10 -14.64 -2.03
C VAL A 223 2.84 -15.57 -3.00
N ALA A 224 3.50 -16.60 -2.49
CA ALA A 224 4.17 -17.60 -3.33
C ALA A 224 3.20 -18.40 -4.20
N GLN A 225 1.99 -18.68 -3.71
CA GLN A 225 0.97 -19.42 -4.47
C GLN A 225 0.30 -18.55 -5.54
N VAL A 226 -0.08 -17.32 -5.20
CA VAL A 226 -0.88 -16.47 -6.10
C VAL A 226 -0.02 -15.59 -7.02
N GLN A 227 1.27 -15.43 -6.73
CA GLN A 227 2.24 -14.65 -7.51
C GLN A 227 1.67 -13.27 -7.89
N PRO A 228 1.28 -12.45 -6.90
CA PRO A 228 0.55 -11.22 -7.16
C PRO A 228 1.47 -10.18 -7.81
N ILE A 229 0.88 -9.36 -8.68
CA ILE A 229 1.61 -8.32 -9.42
C ILE A 229 1.36 -6.96 -8.77
N GLY A 230 2.45 -6.28 -8.41
CA GLY A 230 2.48 -4.93 -7.88
C GLY A 230 2.08 -3.87 -8.89
N ALA A 231 1.99 -2.62 -8.44
CA ALA A 231 1.54 -1.54 -9.31
C ALA A 231 2.51 -1.30 -10.46
N ASP A 232 3.82 -1.43 -10.23
CA ASP A 232 4.90 -1.34 -11.21
C ASP A 232 4.88 -2.46 -12.28
N GLY A 233 4.04 -3.48 -12.10
CA GLY A 233 3.96 -4.64 -12.98
C GLY A 233 4.99 -5.73 -12.66
N ALA A 234 5.74 -5.59 -11.56
CA ALA A 234 6.61 -6.63 -11.02
C ALA A 234 5.83 -7.55 -10.06
N LEU A 235 6.39 -8.72 -9.76
CA LEU A 235 5.83 -9.59 -8.72
C LEU A 235 6.04 -8.93 -7.35
N LEU A 236 5.03 -8.99 -6.49
CA LEU A 236 5.20 -8.60 -5.11
C LEU A 236 6.13 -9.60 -4.40
N LEU A 237 6.98 -9.05 -3.56
CA LEU A 237 7.86 -9.83 -2.70
C LEU A 237 7.08 -10.32 -1.48
N PRO A 238 7.38 -11.54 -0.98
CA PRO A 238 6.80 -12.00 0.27
C PRO A 238 7.25 -11.10 1.43
N PRO A 239 6.54 -11.15 2.58
CA PRO A 239 6.98 -10.49 3.80
C PRO A 239 8.40 -10.94 4.20
N PRO A 240 9.08 -10.17 5.07
CA PRO A 240 10.41 -10.53 5.56
C PRO A 240 10.43 -11.95 6.15
N ALA A 241 11.41 -12.74 5.72
CA ALA A 241 11.58 -14.12 6.17
C ALA A 241 11.89 -14.22 7.67
N ALA A 242 11.73 -15.43 8.22
CA ALA A 242 12.13 -15.73 9.58
C ALA A 242 13.60 -15.33 9.82
N GLY A 243 13.86 -14.64 10.95
CA GLY A 243 15.19 -14.12 11.30
C GLY A 243 15.52 -12.72 10.75
N ALA A 244 14.73 -12.17 9.83
CA ALA A 244 14.88 -10.77 9.43
C ALA A 244 14.60 -9.82 10.61
N ALA A 245 15.24 -8.65 10.57
CA ALA A 245 14.94 -7.56 11.50
C ALA A 245 13.46 -7.20 11.39
N LEU A 246 12.79 -7.10 12.53
CA LEU A 246 11.39 -6.67 12.60
C LEU A 246 11.35 -5.16 12.85
N PRO A 247 10.29 -4.47 12.40
CA PRO A 247 10.08 -3.05 12.73
C PRO A 247 9.99 -2.85 14.25
N SER A 248 10.30 -1.64 14.74
CA SER A 248 10.34 -1.32 16.17
C SER A 248 8.97 -1.34 16.86
N ILE A 249 7.87 -1.31 16.09
CA ILE A 249 6.52 -1.59 16.58
C ILE A 249 6.35 -3.04 17.05
N VAL A 250 7.20 -3.94 16.56
CA VAL A 250 7.15 -5.36 16.89
C VAL A 250 8.03 -5.62 18.11
N ARG A 251 7.44 -6.14 19.19
CA ARG A 251 8.05 -6.29 20.51
C ARG A 251 8.05 -7.76 20.96
N PRO A 252 8.94 -8.16 21.88
CA PRO A 252 8.78 -9.44 22.59
C PRO A 252 7.35 -9.57 23.11
N SER A 253 6.73 -10.75 22.97
CA SER A 253 5.30 -10.92 23.27
C SER A 253 4.96 -10.62 24.74
N ALA A 254 5.94 -10.77 25.64
CA ALA A 254 5.81 -10.41 27.05
C ALA A 254 5.78 -8.89 27.32
N ASP A 255 6.18 -8.07 26.35
CA ASP A 255 6.21 -6.60 26.44
C ASP A 255 4.97 -5.94 25.80
N VAL A 256 4.00 -6.76 25.34
CA VAL A 256 2.71 -6.29 24.83
C VAL A 256 1.67 -6.44 25.94
N ASP A 257 1.11 -5.32 26.41
CA ASP A 257 0.23 -5.30 27.58
C ASP A 257 -1.19 -5.80 27.24
N VAL A 258 -1.68 -5.47 26.05
CA VAL A 258 -3.04 -5.81 25.60
C VAL A 258 -3.04 -6.16 24.11
N GLU A 259 -3.74 -7.23 23.74
CA GLU A 259 -4.13 -7.51 22.35
C GLU A 259 -5.65 -7.46 22.22
N LEU A 260 -6.16 -6.63 21.31
CA LEU A 260 -7.59 -6.48 21.04
C LEU A 260 -7.92 -7.16 19.72
N ASP A 261 -8.84 -8.14 19.73
CA ASP A 261 -9.40 -8.72 18.52
C ASP A 261 -10.29 -7.70 17.80
N VAL A 262 -9.95 -7.41 16.54
CA VAL A 262 -10.63 -6.44 15.66
C VAL A 262 -11.34 -7.11 14.48
N THR A 263 -11.49 -8.42 14.50
CA THR A 263 -12.07 -9.18 13.39
C THR A 263 -13.54 -8.85 13.15
N SER A 264 -14.30 -8.55 14.22
CA SER A 264 -15.72 -8.21 14.16
C SER A 264 -16.04 -6.97 13.32
N VAL A 265 -15.12 -6.00 13.26
CA VAL A 265 -15.29 -4.77 12.47
C VAL A 265 -14.72 -4.89 11.06
N THR A 266 -13.99 -5.96 10.75
CA THR A 266 -13.39 -6.19 9.43
C THR A 266 -14.41 -6.17 8.29
N PRO A 267 -15.60 -6.81 8.40
CA PRO A 267 -16.61 -6.77 7.33
C PRO A 267 -17.18 -5.38 7.06
N ALA A 268 -17.23 -4.49 8.05
CA ALA A 268 -17.73 -3.12 7.87
C ALA A 268 -16.69 -2.23 7.17
N CYS A 269 -15.41 -2.42 7.50
CA CYS A 269 -14.31 -1.67 6.93
C CYS A 269 -13.92 -2.15 5.53
N SER A 270 -13.93 -3.47 5.29
CA SER A 270 -13.36 -4.08 4.07
C SER A 270 -14.01 -3.63 2.75
N PRO A 271 -15.35 -3.59 2.59
CA PRO A 271 -15.99 -3.13 1.35
C PRO A 271 -15.75 -1.64 1.08
N ARG A 272 -15.69 -0.83 2.13
CA ARG A 272 -15.50 0.63 2.03
C ARG A 272 -14.03 0.98 1.75
N CYS A 273 -13.09 0.27 2.36
CA CYS A 273 -11.66 0.34 2.01
C CYS A 273 -11.37 -0.18 0.60
N ALA A 274 -12.10 -1.21 0.14
CA ALA A 274 -12.02 -1.71 -1.24
C ALA A 274 -12.65 -0.76 -2.28
N ALA A 275 -13.58 0.09 -1.87
CA ALA A 275 -14.17 1.12 -2.72
C ALA A 275 -13.28 2.35 -2.92
N THR A 276 -12.15 2.45 -2.19
CA THR A 276 -11.11 3.47 -2.39
C THR A 276 -10.19 3.02 -3.54
N PRO A 277 -10.42 3.46 -4.80
CA PRO A 277 -10.06 2.66 -5.98
C PRO A 277 -8.57 2.61 -6.32
N ARG A 278 -7.68 3.23 -5.55
CA ARG A 278 -6.30 3.50 -6.01
C ARG A 278 -5.15 2.94 -5.18
N ARG A 279 -5.31 2.53 -3.92
CA ARG A 279 -4.15 2.09 -3.11
C ARG A 279 -4.33 0.88 -2.22
N CYS A 280 -5.53 0.64 -1.71
CA CYS A 280 -5.83 -0.65 -1.10
C CYS A 280 -6.26 -1.63 -2.19
N ARG A 281 -5.32 -2.08 -3.03
CA ARG A 281 -5.46 -3.40 -3.67
C ARG A 281 -5.24 -4.49 -2.61
N ALA A 282 -6.02 -4.45 -1.53
CA ALA A 282 -6.52 -5.67 -0.91
C ALA A 282 -7.44 -6.28 -1.97
N ARG A 283 -6.83 -6.92 -2.98
CA ARG A 283 -7.61 -7.73 -3.92
C ARG A 283 -8.32 -8.74 -3.03
N ARG A 284 -9.65 -8.69 -3.05
CA ARG A 284 -10.50 -9.83 -2.68
C ARG A 284 -9.80 -11.09 -3.18
N SER A 285 -9.25 -11.89 -2.28
CA SER A 285 -9.26 -13.32 -2.48
C SER A 285 -10.74 -13.68 -2.54
N ARG A 286 -11.26 -13.93 -3.74
CA ARG A 286 -12.23 -15.00 -3.85
C ARG A 286 -11.46 -16.29 -3.56
N CYS A 287 -11.35 -16.59 -2.27
CA CYS A 287 -11.04 -17.86 -1.65
C CYS A 287 -11.30 -17.59 -0.15
N SER A 288 -12.55 -17.58 0.33
CA SER A 288 -13.29 -18.80 0.67
C SER A 288 -13.05 -19.99 -0.27
N THR A 289 -11.84 -20.54 -0.23
CA THR A 289 -11.73 -21.99 -0.29
C THR A 289 -11.65 -22.39 1.18
N PRO A 290 -12.63 -23.16 1.68
CA PRO A 290 -12.52 -23.78 2.97
C PRO A 290 -11.18 -24.54 3.02
N VAL A 291 -10.46 -24.41 4.13
CA VAL A 291 -9.64 -25.54 4.56
C VAL A 291 -10.62 -26.72 4.62
N ALA A 292 -10.32 -27.83 3.95
CA ALA A 292 -11.21 -28.99 3.94
C ALA A 292 -11.65 -29.33 5.37
N GLY A 293 -12.91 -29.04 5.65
CA GLY A 293 -13.54 -28.91 6.95
C GLY A 293 -14.83 -28.13 6.69
N GLU A 294 -15.96 -28.70 7.07
CA GLU A 294 -17.31 -28.38 6.60
C GLU A 294 -17.69 -26.89 6.58
N GLU A 295 -18.59 -26.54 5.65
CA GLU A 295 -19.23 -25.24 5.54
C GLU A 295 -19.91 -24.82 6.86
N THR A 296 -19.27 -23.94 7.62
CA THR A 296 -19.93 -23.14 8.67
C THR A 296 -19.53 -21.67 8.56
N ALA A 297 -20.50 -20.81 8.87
CA ALA A 297 -20.56 -19.37 8.65
C ALA A 297 -19.29 -18.55 8.93
N THR A 298 -19.19 -17.40 8.26
CA THR A 298 -18.17 -16.34 8.42
C THR A 298 -18.18 -15.62 9.78
N HIS A 299 -18.36 -16.34 10.88
CA HIS A 299 -18.39 -15.78 12.24
C HIS A 299 -17.34 -16.31 13.22
N ASP A 300 -16.52 -17.29 12.86
CA ASP A 300 -15.42 -17.74 13.72
C ASP A 300 -14.12 -17.83 12.93
N LEU A 301 -13.31 -16.76 12.91
CA LEU A 301 -11.91 -16.89 12.52
C LEU A 301 -11.22 -17.66 13.66
N ALA A 302 -10.68 -18.84 13.37
CA ALA A 302 -10.00 -19.63 14.38
C ALA A 302 -8.84 -18.80 15.00
N PRO A 303 -8.55 -18.93 16.31
CA PRO A 303 -7.40 -18.30 16.97
C PRO A 303 -6.04 -18.55 16.26
N SER A 304 -5.99 -19.53 15.36
CA SER A 304 -4.86 -19.90 14.50
C SER A 304 -4.74 -19.11 13.19
N GLN A 305 -5.66 -18.21 12.83
CA GLN A 305 -5.47 -17.35 11.66
C GLN A 305 -4.51 -16.21 12.00
N ALA A 306 -3.24 -16.43 11.72
CA ALA A 306 -2.18 -15.45 11.99
C ALA A 306 -2.33 -14.13 11.22
N ALA A 307 -3.06 -14.12 10.10
CA ALA A 307 -3.42 -12.94 9.33
C ALA A 307 -4.82 -13.07 8.73
N ILE A 308 -5.56 -11.96 8.65
CA ILE A 308 -6.89 -11.87 8.02
C ILE A 308 -6.83 -11.41 6.56
N GLY A 309 -5.66 -10.97 6.12
CA GLY A 309 -5.37 -10.55 4.76
C GLY A 309 -3.95 -10.03 4.65
N TRP A 310 -3.66 -9.35 3.55
CA TRP A 310 -2.39 -8.67 3.33
C TRP A 310 -2.58 -7.48 2.39
N TYR A 311 -1.63 -6.55 2.46
CA TYR A 311 -1.51 -5.39 1.58
C TYR A 311 -0.07 -5.28 1.10
N ALA A 312 0.18 -4.39 0.14
CA ALA A 312 1.55 -4.03 -0.23
C ALA A 312 1.61 -2.53 -0.47
N LEU A 313 2.66 -1.90 0.05
CA LEU A 313 2.94 -0.49 -0.19
C LEU A 313 3.75 -0.35 -1.49
N SER A 314 4.23 0.86 -1.76
CA SER A 314 5.00 1.17 -2.97
C SER A 314 6.35 0.45 -3.04
N ASN A 315 6.84 -0.07 -1.91
CA ASN A 315 8.05 -0.89 -1.83
C ASN A 315 7.91 -2.30 -2.47
N GLY A 316 6.71 -2.69 -2.89
CA GLY A 316 6.45 -3.98 -3.53
C GLY A 316 6.54 -5.19 -2.60
N VAL A 317 6.60 -4.97 -1.28
CA VAL A 317 6.65 -6.03 -0.27
C VAL A 317 5.27 -6.23 0.33
N ALA A 318 4.80 -7.48 0.36
CA ALA A 318 3.55 -7.82 1.03
C ALA A 318 3.71 -7.72 2.56
N ALA A 319 2.71 -7.13 3.21
CA ALA A 319 2.60 -6.98 4.66
C ALA A 319 1.28 -7.59 5.16
N PRO A 320 1.29 -8.30 6.28
CA PRO A 320 0.08 -8.93 6.82
C PRO A 320 -0.89 -7.89 7.40
N LEU A 321 -2.19 -8.17 7.25
CA LEU A 321 -3.24 -7.55 8.06
C LEU A 321 -3.53 -8.48 9.24
N LEU A 322 -3.30 -7.98 10.45
CA LEU A 322 -3.46 -8.76 11.67
C LEU A 322 -4.92 -8.78 12.14
N PRO A 323 -5.41 -9.88 12.74
CA PRO A 323 -6.72 -9.93 13.38
C PRO A 323 -6.80 -9.12 14.67
N VAL A 324 -5.66 -8.63 15.17
CA VAL A 324 -5.53 -7.95 16.46
C VAL A 324 -4.81 -6.62 16.33
N VAL A 325 -5.12 -5.70 17.24
CA VAL A 325 -4.30 -4.50 17.50
C VAL A 325 -3.71 -4.63 18.89
N GLY A 326 -2.38 -4.64 18.98
CA GLY A 326 -1.66 -4.67 20.25
C GLY A 326 -1.33 -3.27 20.76
N LEU A 327 -1.26 -3.12 22.08
CA LEU A 327 -0.97 -1.86 22.76
C LEU A 327 0.02 -2.07 23.90
N THR A 328 0.90 -1.08 24.10
CA THR A 328 1.75 -0.96 25.30
C THR A 328 1.48 0.37 25.97
N ALA A 329 1.26 0.37 27.29
CA ALA A 329 1.10 1.58 28.08
C ALA A 329 2.44 2.31 28.23
N VAL A 330 2.48 3.58 27.86
CA VAL A 330 3.66 4.44 28.06
C VAL A 330 3.52 5.30 29.31
N ARG A 331 2.29 5.71 29.65
CA ARG A 331 1.98 6.46 30.88
C ARG A 331 0.64 6.00 31.45
N GLY A 332 0.59 5.81 32.76
CA GLY A 332 -0.47 5.10 33.46
C GLY A 332 -0.05 3.67 33.76
N ASP A 333 -0.77 2.98 34.63
CA ASP A 333 -0.54 1.55 34.85
C ASP A 333 -1.32 0.70 33.82
N VAL A 334 -0.91 -0.56 33.67
CA VAL A 334 -1.54 -1.51 32.73
C VAL A 334 -3.01 -1.76 33.10
N GLY A 335 -3.37 -1.72 34.39
CA GLY A 335 -4.75 -1.86 34.83
C GLY A 335 -5.63 -0.71 34.31
N ALA A 336 -5.09 0.51 34.27
CA ALA A 336 -5.74 1.67 33.70
C ALA A 336 -5.94 1.54 32.19
N LEU A 337 -4.92 1.04 31.48
CA LEU A 337 -5.05 0.73 30.05
C LEU A 337 -6.15 -0.31 29.80
N LEU A 338 -6.13 -1.43 30.52
CA LEU A 338 -7.15 -2.47 30.43
C LEU A 338 -8.55 -1.92 30.69
N THR A 339 -8.70 -1.10 31.72
CA THR A 339 -9.98 -0.43 32.02
C THR A 339 -10.42 0.49 30.88
N ALA A 340 -9.49 1.26 30.31
CA ALA A 340 -9.79 2.17 29.22
C ALA A 340 -10.23 1.45 27.94
N VAL A 341 -9.91 0.17 27.75
CA VAL A 341 -10.29 -0.60 26.54
C VAL A 341 -11.31 -1.72 26.79
N ALA A 342 -11.63 -2.05 28.05
CA ALA A 342 -12.49 -3.18 28.44
C ALA A 342 -13.88 -3.20 27.75
N GLY A 343 -14.44 -2.01 27.45
CA GLY A 343 -15.75 -1.89 26.80
C GLY A 343 -15.74 -2.08 25.27
N LEU A 344 -14.57 -2.12 24.64
CA LEU A 344 -14.47 -2.14 23.16
C LEU A 344 -14.69 -3.54 22.56
N GLN A 345 -14.32 -4.60 23.29
CA GLN A 345 -14.46 -5.98 22.82
C GLN A 345 -15.93 -6.45 22.81
N GLY A 346 -16.75 -6.00 23.77
CA GLY A 346 -18.15 -6.43 23.92
C GLY A 346 -19.11 -5.90 22.85
N ALA A 347 -18.71 -4.89 22.05
CA ALA A 347 -19.54 -4.35 20.96
C ALA A 347 -19.63 -5.29 19.74
N ALA A 348 -18.73 -6.29 19.65
CA ALA A 348 -18.69 -7.28 18.58
C ALA A 348 -19.92 -8.22 18.58
N ASP A 349 -20.44 -8.55 19.76
CA ASP A 349 -21.50 -9.57 19.93
C ASP A 349 -22.91 -8.99 19.77
N GLY A 350 -23.04 -7.65 19.75
CA GLY A 350 -24.34 -6.95 19.75
C GLY A 350 -24.59 -6.02 18.56
N ALA A 351 -23.62 -5.84 17.66
CA ALA A 351 -23.78 -4.94 16.52
C ALA A 351 -24.74 -5.54 15.48
N PRO A 352 -25.87 -4.89 15.15
CA PRO A 352 -26.69 -5.34 14.03
C PRO A 352 -25.85 -5.28 12.76
N ALA A 353 -25.93 -6.33 11.93
CA ALA A 353 -25.29 -6.37 10.62
C ALA A 353 -25.64 -5.09 9.86
N VAL A 354 -24.69 -4.15 9.77
CA VAL A 354 -24.90 -2.85 9.15
C VAL A 354 -25.23 -3.12 7.69
N ALA A 355 -26.50 -2.89 7.32
CA ALA A 355 -26.98 -3.05 5.97
C ALA A 355 -26.07 -2.28 5.01
N ALA A 356 -25.44 -3.01 4.10
CA ALA A 356 -24.58 -2.46 3.07
C ALA A 356 -25.42 -1.51 2.19
N SER A 357 -25.23 -0.21 2.35
CA SER A 357 -25.76 0.78 1.41
C SER A 357 -25.03 0.63 0.08
N SER A 358 -25.68 -0.02 -0.89
CA SER A 358 -25.20 -0.17 -2.26
C SER A 358 -25.51 1.10 -3.06
N ALA A 359 -24.60 2.06 -3.07
CA ALA A 359 -24.63 3.13 -4.06
C ALA A 359 -23.24 3.77 -4.22
N ALA A 360 -22.36 3.15 -5.00
CA ALA A 360 -21.24 3.85 -5.62
C ALA A 360 -20.91 3.22 -6.97
N THR A 361 -21.17 3.99 -8.02
CA THR A 361 -20.97 3.68 -9.44
C THR A 361 -19.49 3.42 -9.76
N PRO A 362 -19.14 2.44 -10.62
CA PRO A 362 -17.74 2.17 -10.93
C PRO A 362 -17.18 3.24 -11.87
N VAL A 363 -16.20 4.01 -11.40
CA VAL A 363 -15.34 4.82 -12.28
C VAL A 363 -14.10 3.99 -12.62
N SER A 364 -14.02 3.57 -13.88
CA SER A 364 -12.86 2.88 -14.46
C SER A 364 -11.90 3.85 -15.17
N ARG A 365 -10.59 3.51 -15.14
CA ARG A 365 -9.43 3.94 -15.97
C ARG A 365 -8.38 4.84 -15.28
N ASP A 366 -7.06 4.70 -15.49
CA ASP A 366 -6.23 3.80 -16.34
C ASP A 366 -4.92 3.43 -15.59
N LEU A 367 -4.36 2.25 -15.89
CA LEU A 367 -3.10 1.71 -15.34
C LEU A 367 -2.02 1.72 -16.42
N PHE A 368 -1.08 2.67 -16.35
CA PHE A 368 0.18 2.59 -17.08
C PHE A 368 1.34 2.78 -16.12
N THR A 369 2.26 1.81 -16.08
CA THR A 369 3.54 1.93 -15.37
C THR A 369 4.72 1.94 -16.34
N ARG A 370 5.76 2.71 -15.98
CA ARG A 370 6.93 2.91 -16.82
C ARG A 370 7.79 1.63 -16.84
N PRO A 371 8.33 1.21 -18.01
CA PRO A 371 9.14 0.00 -18.11
C PRO A 371 10.54 0.17 -17.51
N THR A 372 11.04 -0.86 -16.81
CA THR A 372 12.40 -0.89 -16.23
C THR A 372 13.50 -1.02 -17.30
N PRO A 373 14.75 -0.58 -17.04
CA PRO A 373 15.84 -0.63 -18.03
C PRO A 373 16.13 -2.03 -18.59
N GLY A 374 16.01 -3.09 -17.75
CA GLY A 374 16.15 -4.47 -18.22
C GLY A 374 15.00 -4.91 -19.12
N ARG A 375 13.77 -4.43 -18.84
CA ARG A 375 12.60 -4.67 -19.70
C ARG A 375 12.73 -3.89 -21.02
N VAL A 376 13.24 -2.66 -20.97
CA VAL A 376 13.56 -1.87 -22.16
C VAL A 376 14.64 -2.56 -22.99
N ALA A 377 15.74 -3.02 -22.39
CA ALA A 377 16.80 -3.75 -23.08
C ALA A 377 16.29 -5.04 -23.73
N ALA A 378 15.42 -5.78 -23.04
CA ALA A 378 14.84 -7.01 -23.58
C ALA A 378 13.82 -6.74 -24.70
N VAL A 379 13.05 -5.65 -24.64
CA VAL A 379 12.19 -5.20 -25.75
C VAL A 379 13.03 -4.74 -26.95
N ILE A 380 14.14 -4.01 -26.72
CA ILE A 380 15.08 -3.62 -27.77
C ILE A 380 15.71 -4.87 -28.41
N ALA A 381 16.12 -5.86 -27.62
CA ALA A 381 16.63 -7.13 -28.14
C ALA A 381 15.59 -7.88 -28.99
N CYS A 382 14.32 -7.89 -28.57
CA CYS A 382 13.23 -8.47 -29.36
C CYS A 382 12.97 -7.68 -30.66
N LEU A 383 13.11 -6.36 -30.64
CA LEU A 383 13.02 -5.52 -31.83
C LEU A 383 14.14 -5.85 -32.82
N LEU A 384 15.38 -5.95 -32.36
CA LEU A 384 16.54 -6.32 -33.20
C LEU A 384 16.38 -7.74 -33.77
N LEU A 385 15.89 -8.69 -32.95
CA LEU A 385 15.54 -10.03 -33.41
C LEU A 385 14.46 -9.97 -34.49
N GLY A 386 13.44 -9.13 -34.32
CA GLY A 386 12.38 -8.91 -35.29
C GLY A 386 12.90 -8.40 -36.63
N VAL A 387 13.83 -7.43 -36.60
CA VAL A 387 14.51 -6.94 -37.81
C VAL A 387 15.30 -8.05 -38.49
N LEU A 388 16.11 -8.80 -37.75
CA LEU A 388 16.91 -9.89 -38.32
C LEU A 388 16.04 -10.97 -38.98
N VAL A 389 14.99 -11.41 -38.27
CA VAL A 389 14.04 -12.41 -38.77
C VAL A 389 13.27 -11.88 -39.99
N GLY A 390 12.85 -10.62 -39.96
CA GLY A 390 12.14 -9.99 -41.08
C GLY A 390 12.98 -9.93 -42.36
N VAL A 391 14.28 -9.60 -42.25
CA VAL A 391 15.21 -9.64 -43.40
C VAL A 391 15.36 -11.06 -43.93
N ALA A 392 15.69 -12.02 -43.06
CA ALA A 392 15.93 -13.40 -43.46
C ALA A 392 14.69 -14.03 -44.12
N ALA A 393 13.52 -13.86 -43.52
CA ALA A 393 12.26 -14.37 -44.06
C ALA A 393 11.90 -13.71 -45.39
N THR A 394 12.17 -12.41 -45.54
CA THR A 394 11.95 -11.68 -46.81
C THR A 394 12.92 -12.10 -47.91
N VAL A 395 14.15 -12.50 -47.61
CA VAL A 395 15.03 -13.05 -48.65
C VAL A 395 14.52 -14.42 -49.12
N VAL A 396 14.01 -15.24 -48.21
CA VAL A 396 13.62 -16.62 -48.50
C VAL A 396 12.21 -16.73 -49.11
N HIS A 397 11.29 -15.79 -48.88
CA HIS A 397 9.88 -15.94 -49.30
C HIS A 397 9.65 -16.15 -50.79
N ARG A 398 10.59 -15.71 -51.64
CA ARG A 398 10.54 -15.86 -53.11
C ARG A 398 10.96 -17.24 -53.60
N TRP A 399 11.56 -18.06 -52.75
CA TRP A 399 12.07 -19.37 -53.15
C TRP A 399 10.93 -20.32 -53.55
N ARG A 400 11.08 -20.98 -54.71
CA ARG A 400 10.14 -21.97 -55.24
C ARG A 400 10.86 -23.25 -55.61
N VAL A 401 10.18 -24.38 -55.44
CA VAL A 401 10.63 -25.71 -55.90
C VAL A 401 9.53 -26.25 -56.80
N GLY A 402 9.75 -26.22 -58.11
CA GLY A 402 8.65 -26.39 -59.09
C GLY A 402 7.58 -25.31 -58.89
N ASP A 403 6.31 -25.72 -58.88
CA ASP A 403 5.17 -24.82 -58.65
C ASP A 403 4.88 -24.55 -57.15
N VAL A 404 5.66 -25.15 -56.24
CA VAL A 404 5.41 -25.06 -54.79
C VAL A 404 6.15 -23.84 -54.21
N PRO A 405 5.46 -22.90 -53.54
CA PRO A 405 6.06 -21.74 -52.90
C PRO A 405 6.69 -22.09 -51.55
N LEU A 406 7.69 -22.98 -51.54
CA LEU A 406 8.33 -23.47 -50.32
C LEU A 406 8.97 -22.33 -49.50
N GLY A 407 9.50 -21.32 -50.18
CA GLY A 407 10.04 -20.11 -49.56
C GLY A 407 9.03 -19.39 -48.67
N MET A 408 7.77 -19.31 -49.11
CA MET A 408 6.68 -18.70 -48.34
C MET A 408 6.44 -19.47 -47.04
N VAL A 409 6.37 -20.81 -47.11
CA VAL A 409 6.13 -21.66 -45.93
C VAL A 409 7.26 -21.49 -44.91
N LEU A 410 8.52 -21.51 -45.36
CA LEU A 410 9.69 -21.32 -44.50
C LEU A 410 9.74 -19.93 -43.89
N ALA A 411 9.42 -18.90 -44.67
CA ALA A 411 9.38 -17.51 -44.21
C ALA A 411 8.32 -17.32 -43.10
N VAL A 412 7.13 -17.87 -43.28
CA VAL A 412 6.03 -17.83 -42.29
C VAL A 412 6.39 -18.59 -41.02
N ALA A 413 6.96 -19.81 -41.15
CA ALA A 413 7.40 -20.59 -40.00
C ALA A 413 8.49 -19.87 -39.19
N THR A 414 9.43 -19.22 -39.88
CA THR A 414 10.52 -18.46 -39.23
C THR A 414 9.97 -17.28 -38.43
N VAL A 415 9.04 -16.51 -38.99
CA VAL A 415 8.37 -15.40 -38.29
C VAL A 415 7.58 -15.90 -37.08
N LEU A 416 6.85 -17.01 -37.23
CA LEU A 416 6.07 -17.60 -36.13
C LEU A 416 6.97 -18.06 -34.98
N VAL A 417 8.08 -18.75 -35.28
CA VAL A 417 9.05 -19.21 -34.27
C VAL A 417 9.72 -18.03 -33.58
N GLY A 418 10.13 -17.01 -34.33
CA GLY A 418 10.70 -15.78 -33.76
C GLY A 418 9.73 -15.05 -32.83
N ALA A 419 8.46 -14.96 -33.23
CA ALA A 419 7.41 -14.35 -32.43
C ALA A 419 7.14 -15.13 -31.13
N LEU A 420 7.12 -16.46 -31.19
CA LEU A 420 6.99 -17.31 -29.99
C LEU A 420 8.20 -17.19 -29.06
N ALA A 421 9.43 -17.12 -29.61
CA ALA A 421 10.63 -16.91 -28.81
C ALA A 421 10.62 -15.53 -28.12
N ALA A 422 10.30 -14.45 -28.84
CA ALA A 422 10.17 -13.11 -28.26
C ALA A 422 9.08 -13.04 -27.18
N ARG A 423 7.95 -13.73 -27.41
CA ARG A 423 6.87 -13.88 -26.42
C ARG A 423 7.33 -14.67 -25.19
N SER A 424 8.18 -15.69 -25.36
CA SER A 424 8.69 -16.48 -24.24
C SER A 424 9.65 -15.67 -23.34
N TRP A 425 10.42 -14.74 -23.91
CA TRP A 425 11.43 -13.96 -23.16
C TRP A 425 10.84 -12.82 -22.33
N THR A 426 9.81 -12.12 -22.83
CA THR A 426 9.27 -10.94 -22.12
C THR A 426 7.75 -10.79 -22.22
N ARG A 427 7.03 -11.81 -22.69
CA ARG A 427 5.57 -11.82 -22.92
C ARG A 427 5.16 -10.75 -23.95
N GLY A 428 4.09 -10.01 -23.68
CA GLY A 428 3.49 -9.04 -24.60
C GLY A 428 4.44 -7.96 -25.12
N PRO A 429 5.24 -7.28 -24.26
CA PRO A 429 6.15 -6.24 -24.71
C PRO A 429 7.23 -6.71 -25.70
N GLY A 430 7.83 -7.89 -25.52
CA GLY A 430 8.80 -8.43 -26.48
C GLY A 430 8.16 -8.85 -27.78
N LEU A 431 6.96 -9.43 -27.72
CA LEU A 431 6.19 -9.72 -28.93
C LEU A 431 5.88 -8.43 -29.71
N ALA A 432 5.51 -7.35 -29.03
CA ALA A 432 5.29 -6.04 -29.65
C ALA A 432 6.58 -5.48 -30.26
N GLY A 433 7.71 -5.54 -29.53
CA GLY A 433 9.02 -5.13 -30.05
C GLY A 433 9.42 -5.92 -31.31
N PHE A 434 9.30 -7.24 -31.24
CA PHE A 434 9.54 -8.14 -32.37
C PHE A 434 8.64 -7.81 -33.56
N ALA A 435 7.34 -7.61 -33.33
CA ALA A 435 6.38 -7.27 -34.37
C ALA A 435 6.74 -5.96 -35.07
N VAL A 436 7.13 -4.93 -34.32
CA VAL A 436 7.59 -3.64 -34.87
C VAL A 436 8.84 -3.84 -35.73
N GLY A 437 9.83 -4.59 -35.24
CA GLY A 437 11.06 -4.87 -35.99
C GLY A 437 10.80 -5.64 -37.28
N THR A 438 10.02 -6.71 -37.21
CA THR A 438 9.70 -7.57 -38.36
C THR A 438 8.84 -6.86 -39.39
N ILE A 439 7.73 -6.24 -38.98
CA ILE A 439 6.85 -5.52 -39.90
C ILE A 439 7.58 -4.31 -40.49
N GLY A 440 8.29 -3.55 -39.66
CA GLY A 440 9.03 -2.37 -40.09
C GLY A 440 10.04 -2.67 -41.17
N VAL A 441 10.84 -3.74 -41.01
CA VAL A 441 11.85 -4.10 -42.02
C VAL A 441 11.23 -4.71 -43.28
N ILE A 442 10.19 -5.54 -43.16
CA ILE A 442 9.48 -6.11 -44.32
C ILE A 442 8.88 -4.98 -45.16
N GLN A 443 8.24 -3.99 -44.50
CA GLN A 443 7.68 -2.83 -45.17
C GLN A 443 8.79 -1.98 -45.82
N ALA A 444 9.88 -1.69 -45.10
CA ALA A 444 11.01 -0.97 -45.69
C ALA A 444 11.55 -1.67 -46.94
N MET A 445 11.69 -3.00 -46.93
CA MET A 445 12.18 -3.78 -48.08
C MET A 445 11.18 -3.87 -49.25
N ALA A 446 9.91 -3.50 -49.03
CA ALA A 446 8.93 -3.31 -50.10
C ALA A 446 9.12 -1.96 -50.83
N PHE A 447 9.82 -1.01 -50.23
CA PHE A 447 10.02 0.35 -50.76
C PHE A 447 11.48 0.71 -51.05
N VAL A 448 12.47 -0.01 -50.52
CA VAL A 448 13.90 0.23 -50.78
C VAL A 448 14.26 -0.33 -52.16
N VAL A 449 14.52 0.59 -53.10
CA VAL A 449 14.99 0.29 -54.46
C VAL A 449 16.49 0.57 -54.53
N THR A 450 17.32 -0.46 -54.44
CA THR A 450 18.74 -0.35 -54.80
C THR A 450 19.04 -1.37 -55.89
N GLY A 451 19.09 -0.92 -57.15
CA GLY A 451 19.54 -1.74 -58.28
C GLY A 451 18.46 -2.37 -59.17
N GLY A 452 17.18 -1.97 -59.04
CA GLY A 452 16.16 -2.20 -60.09
C GLY A 452 15.02 -3.17 -59.78
N ASP A 453 15.00 -3.83 -58.61
CA ASP A 453 13.85 -4.65 -58.18
C ASP A 453 13.73 -4.61 -56.64
N VAL A 454 12.50 -4.52 -56.13
CA VAL A 454 12.25 -4.58 -54.67
C VAL A 454 12.19 -6.03 -54.22
N LEU A 455 12.62 -6.30 -52.98
CA LEU A 455 12.60 -7.67 -52.46
C LEU A 455 11.17 -8.15 -52.22
N VAL A 456 10.22 -7.24 -51.96
CA VAL A 456 8.78 -7.52 -51.90
C VAL A 456 8.08 -6.80 -53.06
N PRO A 457 7.97 -7.42 -54.25
CA PRO A 457 7.28 -6.82 -55.39
C PRO A 457 5.78 -6.66 -55.10
N GLY A 458 5.14 -5.68 -55.74
CA GLY A 458 3.68 -5.47 -55.68
C GLY A 458 2.87 -6.53 -56.43
N ASP A 459 3.42 -7.72 -56.60
CA ASP A 459 2.75 -8.86 -57.23
C ASP A 459 1.93 -9.66 -56.19
N THR A 460 1.27 -10.71 -56.66
CA THR A 460 0.43 -11.55 -55.78
C THR A 460 1.26 -12.19 -54.66
N LEU A 461 2.51 -12.59 -54.94
CA LEU A 461 3.35 -13.27 -53.97
C LEU A 461 3.82 -12.32 -52.86
N GLY A 462 4.27 -11.12 -53.22
CA GLY A 462 4.65 -10.09 -52.27
C GLY A 462 3.46 -9.60 -51.44
N THR A 463 2.27 -9.45 -52.06
CA THR A 463 1.04 -9.12 -51.33
C THR A 463 0.67 -10.19 -50.31
N VAL A 464 0.73 -11.47 -50.69
CA VAL A 464 0.49 -12.59 -49.77
C VAL A 464 1.52 -12.61 -48.64
N TRP A 465 2.79 -12.35 -48.95
CA TRP A 465 3.85 -12.29 -47.94
C TRP A 465 3.60 -11.21 -46.87
N LEU A 466 3.20 -10.01 -47.30
CA LEU A 466 2.86 -8.91 -46.40
C LEU A 466 1.72 -9.26 -45.45
N LEU A 467 0.69 -9.95 -45.95
CA LEU A 467 -0.48 -10.32 -45.13
C LEU A 467 -0.18 -11.48 -44.18
N VAL A 468 0.46 -12.54 -44.67
CA VAL A 468 0.67 -13.77 -43.88
C VAL A 468 1.76 -13.57 -42.82
N SER A 469 2.75 -12.70 -43.04
CA SER A 469 3.74 -12.36 -42.01
C SER A 469 3.10 -11.71 -40.77
N VAL A 470 2.12 -10.82 -40.96
CA VAL A 470 1.33 -10.23 -39.87
C VAL A 470 0.46 -11.29 -39.19
N LEU A 471 -0.18 -12.16 -39.98
CA LEU A 471 -1.00 -13.25 -39.44
C LEU A 471 -0.19 -14.20 -38.56
N ALA A 472 1.05 -14.53 -38.95
CA ALA A 472 1.95 -15.37 -38.17
C ALA A 472 2.27 -14.78 -36.78
N ILE A 473 2.50 -13.47 -36.70
CA ILE A 473 2.67 -12.75 -35.43
C ILE A 473 1.36 -12.79 -34.62
N GLY A 474 0.21 -12.62 -35.28
CA GLY A 474 -1.11 -12.74 -34.67
C GLY A 474 -1.35 -14.11 -34.02
N VAL A 475 -1.01 -15.19 -34.72
CA VAL A 475 -1.09 -16.56 -34.15
C VAL A 475 -0.23 -16.67 -32.88
N ALA A 476 1.00 -16.16 -32.91
CA ALA A 476 1.85 -16.12 -31.73
C ALA A 476 1.30 -15.26 -30.61
N ALA A 477 0.49 -14.23 -30.87
CA ALA A 477 -0.15 -13.40 -29.85
C ALA A 477 -1.30 -14.12 -29.12
N PHE A 478 -2.10 -14.89 -29.86
CA PHE A 478 -3.32 -15.51 -29.33
C PHE A 478 -3.15 -16.98 -28.90
N LEU A 479 -1.98 -17.59 -29.10
CA LEU A 479 -1.73 -18.95 -28.64
C LEU A 479 -1.85 -19.07 -27.10
N PRO A 480 -2.59 -20.04 -26.54
CA PRO A 480 -2.70 -20.20 -25.08
C PRO A 480 -1.34 -20.44 -24.41
N GLU A 481 -1.11 -19.88 -23.22
CA GLU A 481 0.21 -19.91 -22.54
C GLU A 481 0.73 -21.33 -22.28
N ARG A 482 -0.17 -22.32 -22.13
CA ARG A 482 0.16 -23.74 -21.98
C ARG A 482 0.97 -24.33 -23.14
N PHE A 483 0.97 -23.70 -24.32
CA PHE A 483 1.70 -24.16 -25.50
C PHE A 483 3.02 -23.42 -25.76
N VAL A 484 3.31 -22.34 -25.03
CA VAL A 484 4.49 -21.47 -25.27
C VAL A 484 5.68 -21.84 -24.39
N GLY A 485 5.51 -22.79 -23.45
CA GLY A 485 6.60 -23.38 -22.67
C GLY A 485 7.19 -22.43 -21.62
N ALA A 486 6.80 -22.63 -20.37
CA ALA A 486 7.63 -22.28 -19.22
C ALA A 486 7.66 -23.47 -18.27
N ARG A 487 8.77 -24.20 -18.25
CA ARG A 487 9.10 -25.06 -17.12
C ARG A 487 9.31 -24.15 -15.91
N ARG A 488 8.81 -24.61 -14.77
CA ARG A 488 9.18 -24.16 -13.43
C ARG A 488 10.70 -24.04 -13.36
N GLY A 489 11.20 -22.85 -13.06
CA GLY A 489 12.58 -22.53 -12.77
C GLY A 489 12.57 -21.35 -11.83
#